data_AF-A0A8T4DVV9-F1
#
_entry.id   AF-A0A8T4DVV9-F1
#
_cell.length_a   1.000
_cell.length_b   1.000
_cell.length_c   1.000
_cell.angle_alpha   90.00
_cell.angle_beta   90.00
_cell.angle_gamma   90.00
#
_symmetry.space_group_name_H-M   'P 1'
#
loop_
_entity.id
_entity.type
_entity.pdbx_description
1 polymer ?
#
loop_
_entity_poly.entity_id
_entity_poly.type
_entity_poly.pdbx_seq_one_letter_code
_entity_poly.pdbx_strand_id
1 'polypeptide(L)'
;MKTKNFLIKKTRAVPRKTRGIAILLTLTILIAPTLSFHGMAKIGDISSTASWKNYPYHPPGTDIVFPTDEGAHDTAQFPIEWWYVNFHLTGQSSGQEYGSFVAFYKIQTNHLENKEMRIFSISDIANKETYTNVQIGTLTASADHLDLGFQYFTTACETHEQTLLTADDKNIISEKQDITMTTEETQATVDPTNYNSLPCLMPTETTQSTNTLEQNYTGYGMNTEEPIQLRSDYWYTKANDPGLLPFQYRLEVTGNSQQDHQPMSLAVDMDCQKRPLIVGGDGIVELGKDNRISYYYSLCKLEVTGTITAHGITENVIGFSWIDHQWGDFLNQNPPPYGLVVSYEWFSIKLNDNREILAGDTWDQETGEKIDVSFSSGLNLLDNDGTLYLLEDYTIEPISYWHDLKTRNVYAAKWRITESSQSIKINITPSYEDQMMRIGDDNPLIRQIVELIIPGSCFWEGTCIVSGTINGVTVQGKAYVELTHHYNNEYTLN
;
A
#
# COMPACT_ATOMS: atom_id res chain seq x y z
N MET A 1 -51.96 50.65 3.74
CA MET A 1 -52.70 51.48 2.76
C MET A 1 -52.49 50.85 1.38
N LYS A 2 -53.56 50.33 0.71
CA LYS A 2 -53.55 49.62 -0.61
C LYS A 2 -52.70 48.32 -0.62
N THR A 3 -53.17 47.06 -0.68
CA THR A 3 -54.28 46.32 -1.34
C THR A 3 -54.23 46.16 -2.88
N LYS A 4 -53.93 44.92 -3.33
CA LYS A 4 -54.56 44.09 -4.41
C LYS A 4 -53.63 42.87 -4.69
N ASN A 5 -54.06 41.59 -4.64
CA ASN A 5 -55.01 40.83 -5.49
C ASN A 5 -54.62 40.89 -6.99
N PHE A 6 -54.60 39.84 -7.84
CA PHE A 6 -55.11 38.45 -7.83
C PHE A 6 -54.28 37.64 -8.90
N LEU A 7 -54.48 36.37 -9.30
CA LEU A 7 -55.51 35.31 -9.14
C LEU A 7 -54.84 33.91 -9.36
N ILE A 8 -55.56 32.81 -9.08
CA ILE A 8 -55.16 31.39 -9.26
C ILE A 8 -55.77 30.77 -10.53
N LYS A 9 -55.12 29.78 -11.16
CA LYS A 9 -55.81 28.76 -12.01
C LYS A 9 -55.34 27.32 -11.74
N LYS A 10 -56.08 26.61 -10.88
CA LYS A 10 -56.25 25.16 -10.96
C LYS A 10 -57.30 24.84 -12.04
N THR A 11 -57.15 23.73 -12.74
CA THR A 11 -58.26 23.04 -13.42
C THR A 11 -58.28 21.56 -13.02
N ARG A 12 -59.47 20.96 -12.99
CA ARG A 12 -59.74 19.61 -12.46
C ARG A 12 -60.64 18.86 -13.45
N ALA A 13 -60.41 17.56 -13.63
CA ALA A 13 -61.12 16.68 -14.57
C ALA A 13 -62.56 16.33 -14.18
N VAL A 14 -63.39 15.93 -15.16
CA VAL A 14 -64.54 14.98 -15.03
C VAL A 14 -64.82 14.29 -16.42
N PRO A 15 -65.76 13.32 -16.63
CA PRO A 15 -65.39 11.91 -16.90
C PRO A 15 -66.09 11.24 -18.14
N ARG A 16 -65.99 9.90 -18.34
CA ARG A 16 -67.06 8.88 -18.02
C ARG A 16 -66.95 7.53 -18.79
N LYS A 17 -66.88 6.39 -18.05
CA LYS A 17 -67.35 4.98 -18.30
C LYS A 17 -67.12 4.30 -19.69
N THR A 18 -66.72 3.02 -19.79
CA THR A 18 -67.52 1.83 -19.37
C THR A 18 -66.72 0.50 -19.24
N ARG A 19 -67.10 -0.27 -18.20
CA ARG A 19 -67.17 -1.74 -17.99
C ARG A 19 -66.61 -2.74 -19.04
N GLY A 20 -65.90 -3.76 -18.50
CA GLY A 20 -65.79 -5.13 -19.04
C GLY A 20 -65.24 -6.09 -17.97
N ILE A 21 -65.84 -7.27 -17.77
CA ILE A 21 -65.40 -8.32 -16.83
C ILE A 21 -65.30 -9.65 -17.61
N ALA A 22 -64.15 -10.33 -17.55
CA ALA A 22 -63.94 -11.75 -17.82
C ALA A 22 -62.60 -12.14 -17.18
N ILE A 23 -62.59 -12.90 -16.07
CA ILE A 23 -62.53 -14.37 -15.98
C ILE A 23 -61.13 -14.94 -16.28
N LEU A 24 -60.65 -15.68 -15.27
CA LEU A 24 -59.36 -16.34 -15.15
C LEU A 24 -59.28 -17.59 -16.05
N LEU A 25 -58.14 -17.82 -16.72
CA LEU A 25 -57.69 -19.17 -17.06
C LEU A 25 -56.17 -19.20 -17.33
N THR A 26 -55.50 -20.08 -16.62
CA THR A 26 -54.06 -20.35 -16.68
C THR A 26 -53.68 -21.12 -17.94
N LEU A 27 -52.60 -20.72 -18.62
CA LEU A 27 -51.76 -21.68 -19.35
C LEU A 27 -50.29 -21.24 -19.31
N THR A 28 -49.45 -22.05 -18.67
CA THR A 28 -48.00 -21.90 -18.62
C THR A 28 -47.37 -22.33 -19.94
N ILE A 29 -46.64 -21.43 -20.58
CA ILE A 29 -45.67 -21.77 -21.64
C ILE A 29 -44.35 -21.09 -21.27
N LEU A 30 -43.35 -21.89 -20.90
CA LEU A 30 -41.97 -21.42 -20.81
C LEU A 30 -41.49 -21.09 -22.22
N ILE A 31 -41.16 -19.82 -22.47
CA ILE A 31 -40.28 -19.41 -23.57
C ILE A 31 -39.06 -18.79 -22.89
N ALA A 32 -37.96 -19.54 -22.88
CA ALA A 32 -36.69 -19.00 -22.43
C ALA A 32 -36.22 -17.94 -23.44
N PRO A 33 -35.92 -16.70 -23.02
CA PRO A 33 -35.25 -15.75 -23.88
C PRO A 33 -33.79 -16.19 -24.04
N THR A 34 -33.46 -16.80 -25.18
CA THR A 34 -32.08 -16.99 -25.60
C THR A 34 -31.40 -15.62 -25.69
N LEU A 35 -30.48 -15.32 -24.77
CA LEU A 35 -29.60 -14.14 -24.89
C LEU A 35 -28.75 -14.31 -26.16
N SER A 36 -29.21 -13.67 -27.23
CA SER A 36 -28.42 -13.53 -28.44
C SER A 36 -27.40 -12.43 -28.20
N PHE A 37 -26.15 -12.83 -27.93
CA PHE A 37 -24.99 -11.93 -27.91
C PHE A 37 -24.87 -11.24 -29.28
N HIS A 38 -25.50 -10.08 -29.42
CA HIS A 38 -25.28 -9.20 -30.55
C HIS A 38 -24.00 -8.42 -30.28
N GLY A 39 -22.90 -8.94 -30.80
CA GLY A 39 -21.66 -8.18 -30.89
C GLY A 39 -21.90 -6.93 -31.73
N MET A 40 -22.03 -5.78 -31.08
CA MET A 40 -21.87 -4.49 -31.74
C MET A 40 -20.42 -4.06 -31.59
N ALA A 41 -19.64 -4.29 -32.65
CA ALA A 41 -18.36 -3.63 -32.82
C ALA A 41 -18.60 -2.12 -32.90
N LYS A 42 -18.28 -1.40 -31.81
CA LYS A 42 -18.21 0.06 -31.86
C LYS A 42 -16.80 0.44 -32.30
N ILE A 43 -16.61 0.56 -33.61
CA ILE A 43 -15.45 1.24 -34.17
C ILE A 43 -15.56 2.71 -33.73
N GLY A 44 -14.70 3.08 -32.79
CA GLY A 44 -14.45 4.45 -32.35
C GLY A 44 -12.95 4.56 -32.10
N ASP A 45 -12.27 5.19 -33.05
CA ASP A 45 -10.85 5.57 -33.12
C ASP A 45 -9.85 4.93 -32.14
N ILE A 46 -9.00 4.06 -32.69
CA ILE A 46 -7.63 3.88 -32.19
C ILE A 46 -6.85 5.15 -32.54
N SER A 47 -7.01 6.24 -31.78
CA SER A 47 -6.13 7.43 -31.84
C SER A 47 -6.29 8.42 -30.66
N SER A 48 -6.39 7.92 -29.44
CA SER A 48 -5.76 8.60 -28.30
C SER A 48 -5.55 7.61 -27.17
N THR A 49 -4.36 7.02 -27.07
CA THR A 49 -3.90 6.52 -25.76
C THR A 49 -3.98 7.72 -24.81
N ALA A 50 -4.64 7.55 -23.66
CA ALA A 50 -4.72 8.64 -22.69
C ALA A 50 -3.27 9.07 -22.36
N SER A 51 -2.98 10.38 -22.36
CA SER A 51 -1.58 10.86 -22.35
C SER A 51 -0.76 10.29 -21.20
N TRP A 52 -1.39 10.12 -20.04
CA TRP A 52 -0.83 9.50 -18.83
C TRP A 52 -0.49 8.00 -18.96
N LYS A 53 -0.92 7.28 -20.01
CA LYS A 53 -0.48 5.91 -20.31
C LYS A 53 0.71 5.87 -21.28
N ASN A 54 1.53 6.92 -21.34
CA ASN A 54 2.77 6.98 -22.12
C ASN A 54 3.87 7.61 -21.26
N TYR A 55 5.08 7.04 -21.27
CA TYR A 55 6.24 7.66 -20.63
C TYR A 55 7.12 8.43 -21.64
N PRO A 56 7.75 9.55 -21.23
CA PRO A 56 7.55 10.23 -19.96
C PRO A 56 6.16 10.93 -19.89
N TYR A 57 5.58 10.98 -18.69
CA TYR A 57 4.34 11.70 -18.42
C TYR A 57 4.59 12.85 -17.43
N HIS A 58 4.17 14.04 -17.84
CA HIS A 58 4.22 15.26 -17.04
C HIS A 58 2.77 15.66 -16.70
N PRO A 59 2.28 15.40 -15.48
CA PRO A 59 1.02 15.93 -15.01
C PRO A 59 1.06 17.48 -14.99
N PRO A 60 -0.05 18.17 -15.27
CA PRO A 60 -0.07 19.62 -15.26
C PRO A 60 -0.04 20.17 -13.83
N GLY A 61 0.79 21.19 -13.59
CA GLY A 61 0.78 21.97 -12.34
C GLY A 61 1.67 21.44 -11.21
N THR A 62 2.50 20.44 -11.48
CA THR A 62 3.42 19.81 -10.50
C THR A 62 4.82 19.68 -11.09
N ASP A 63 5.81 19.59 -10.21
CA ASP A 63 7.17 19.19 -10.57
C ASP A 63 7.33 17.65 -10.64
N ILE A 64 6.32 16.87 -10.21
CA ILE A 64 6.34 15.40 -10.25
C ILE A 64 6.31 14.90 -11.70
N VAL A 65 7.25 14.05 -12.10
CA VAL A 65 7.40 13.53 -13.46
C VAL A 65 7.60 12.01 -13.51
N PHE A 66 6.92 11.37 -14.45
CA PHE A 66 6.89 9.92 -14.57
C PHE A 66 7.69 9.43 -15.79
N PRO A 67 8.45 8.33 -15.71
CA PRO A 67 8.52 7.38 -14.59
C PRO A 67 9.51 7.76 -13.48
N THR A 68 10.27 8.85 -13.62
CA THR A 68 11.36 9.18 -12.68
C THR A 68 10.94 9.11 -11.22
N ASP A 69 9.82 9.75 -10.87
CA ASP A 69 9.34 9.86 -9.49
C ASP A 69 8.42 8.69 -9.08
N GLU A 70 8.39 7.61 -9.88
CA GLU A 70 8.05 6.26 -9.40
C GLU A 70 9.27 5.57 -8.78
N GLY A 71 10.49 5.99 -9.15
CA GLY A 71 11.73 5.56 -8.54
C GLY A 71 12.05 6.31 -7.24
N ALA A 72 13.20 5.99 -6.66
CA ALA A 72 13.69 6.53 -5.41
C ALA A 72 14.40 7.87 -5.55
N HIS A 73 14.19 8.72 -4.57
CA HIS A 73 14.79 10.04 -4.47
C HIS A 73 16.03 10.02 -3.55
N ASP A 74 16.88 11.06 -3.64
CA ASP A 74 18.10 11.15 -2.84
C ASP A 74 17.76 11.38 -1.36
N THR A 75 18.02 10.39 -0.51
CA THR A 75 17.70 10.45 0.93
C THR A 75 18.53 11.47 1.71
N ALA A 76 19.62 12.00 1.12
CA ALA A 76 20.34 13.14 1.68
C ALA A 76 19.57 14.47 1.52
N GLN A 77 18.67 14.55 0.52
CA GLN A 77 17.73 15.65 0.34
C GLN A 77 16.37 15.34 1.01
N PHE A 78 15.92 14.09 0.92
CA PHE A 78 14.61 13.63 1.38
C PHE A 78 14.77 12.55 2.47
N PRO A 79 14.96 12.93 3.75
CA PRO A 79 15.23 12.00 4.85
C PRO A 79 14.13 10.96 5.12
N ILE A 80 12.97 11.07 4.46
CA ILE A 80 11.95 10.01 4.43
C ILE A 80 11.36 9.86 3.04
N GLU A 81 11.16 8.61 2.65
CA GLU A 81 10.49 8.17 1.42
C GLU A 81 9.77 6.83 1.70
N TRP A 82 8.56 6.66 1.16
CA TRP A 82 7.89 5.36 1.17
C TRP A 82 7.02 5.09 -0.04
N TRP A 83 7.03 3.83 -0.47
CA TRP A 83 6.06 3.25 -1.40
C TRP A 83 5.06 2.46 -0.58
N TYR A 84 3.80 2.87 -0.65
CA TYR A 84 2.67 2.29 0.07
C TYR A 84 1.69 1.68 -0.94
N VAL A 85 1.16 0.49 -0.67
CA VAL A 85 0.04 -0.07 -1.44
C VAL A 85 -0.92 -0.85 -0.55
N ASN A 86 -2.21 -0.55 -0.67
CA ASN A 86 -3.28 -1.33 -0.06
C ASN A 86 -4.16 -2.02 -1.10
N PHE A 87 -4.87 -3.05 -0.65
CA PHE A 87 -5.65 -3.93 -1.49
C PHE A 87 -7.01 -4.25 -0.89
N HIS A 88 -8.02 -4.34 -1.77
CA HIS A 88 -9.24 -5.10 -1.52
C HIS A 88 -9.31 -6.23 -2.54
N LEU A 89 -9.26 -7.48 -2.05
CA LEU A 89 -9.16 -8.69 -2.87
C LEU A 89 -10.32 -9.64 -2.57
N THR A 90 -10.72 -10.39 -3.60
CA THR A 90 -11.68 -11.49 -3.50
C THR A 90 -11.00 -12.77 -4.02
N GLY A 91 -11.00 -13.82 -3.21
CA GLY A 91 -10.57 -15.17 -3.59
C GLY A 91 -11.48 -15.72 -4.69
N GLN A 92 -10.90 -16.09 -5.84
CA GLN A 92 -11.66 -16.58 -6.99
C GLN A 92 -12.31 -17.95 -6.76
N SER A 93 -11.77 -18.74 -5.83
CA SER A 93 -12.24 -20.10 -5.55
C SER A 93 -13.19 -20.16 -4.35
N SER A 94 -12.90 -19.36 -3.32
CA SER A 94 -13.66 -19.32 -2.06
C SER A 94 -14.77 -18.26 -2.04
N GLY A 95 -14.60 -17.15 -2.78
CA GLY A 95 -15.36 -15.92 -2.58
C GLY A 95 -14.98 -15.16 -1.30
N GLN A 96 -13.90 -15.54 -0.63
CA GLN A 96 -13.38 -14.90 0.58
C GLN A 96 -12.88 -13.49 0.26
N GLU A 97 -13.23 -12.53 1.10
CA GLU A 97 -12.71 -11.17 1.01
C GLU A 97 -11.42 -11.06 1.84
N TYR A 98 -10.41 -10.37 1.30
CA TYR A 98 -9.18 -10.03 1.99
C TYR A 98 -8.88 -8.54 1.87
N GLY A 99 -8.39 -7.95 2.96
CA GLY A 99 -7.53 -6.77 2.90
C GLY A 99 -6.08 -7.18 2.79
N SER A 100 -5.24 -6.33 2.23
CA SER A 100 -3.79 -6.44 2.39
C SER A 100 -3.16 -5.06 2.29
N PHE A 101 -2.01 -4.89 2.93
CA PHE A 101 -1.22 -3.68 2.91
C PHE A 101 0.27 -4.07 2.81
N VAL A 102 1.02 -3.35 1.98
CA VAL A 102 2.48 -3.44 1.88
C VAL A 102 3.05 -2.03 1.85
N ALA A 103 4.09 -1.78 2.64
CA ALA A 103 4.91 -0.58 2.49
C ALA A 103 6.40 -0.89 2.57
N PHE A 104 7.16 -0.17 1.75
CA PHE A 104 8.62 -0.11 1.80
C PHE A 104 9.03 1.29 2.18
N TYR A 105 9.83 1.44 3.24
CA TYR A 105 10.30 2.74 3.70
C TYR A 105 11.82 2.86 3.56
N LYS A 106 12.28 4.05 3.17
CA LYS A 106 13.64 4.53 3.39
C LYS A 106 13.60 5.69 4.37
N ILE A 107 14.37 5.58 5.46
CA ILE A 107 14.52 6.64 6.45
C ILE A 107 16.00 6.91 6.71
N GLN A 108 16.35 8.18 6.69
CA GLN A 108 17.66 8.69 7.08
C GLN A 108 17.48 9.82 8.10
N THR A 109 18.12 9.72 9.27
CA THR A 109 18.14 10.82 10.23
C THR A 109 19.56 11.09 10.71
N ASN A 110 19.79 12.27 11.29
CA ASN A 110 21.08 12.62 11.89
C ASN A 110 21.49 11.73 13.09
N HIS A 111 20.57 10.90 13.60
CA HIS A 111 20.76 10.05 14.79
C HIS A 111 20.57 8.55 14.51
N LEU A 112 20.05 8.20 13.34
CA LEU A 112 19.91 6.82 12.85
C LEU A 112 20.57 6.73 11.46
N GLU A 113 21.64 5.94 11.37
CA GLU A 113 22.12 5.41 10.10
C GLU A 113 20.95 4.84 9.30
N ASN A 114 20.94 4.97 7.98
CA ASN A 114 19.83 4.61 7.09
C ASN A 114 19.09 3.33 7.55
N LYS A 115 17.77 3.45 7.73
CA LYS A 115 16.88 2.36 8.13
C LYS A 115 15.90 2.10 7.00
N GLU A 116 15.89 0.85 6.58
CA GLU A 116 15.10 0.35 5.46
C GLU A 116 14.20 -0.76 6.00
N MET A 117 12.90 -0.61 5.77
CA MET A 117 11.87 -1.44 6.40
C MET A 117 10.84 -1.88 5.37
N ARG A 118 10.36 -3.12 5.50
CA ARG A 118 9.18 -3.61 4.80
C ARG A 118 8.11 -4.00 5.81
N ILE A 119 6.94 -3.38 5.70
CA ILE A 119 5.71 -3.76 6.41
C ILE A 119 4.83 -4.53 5.43
N PHE A 120 4.27 -5.66 5.85
CA PHE A 120 3.31 -6.45 5.06
C PHE A 120 2.21 -6.96 5.99
N SER A 121 0.94 -6.84 5.58
CA SER A 121 -0.19 -7.48 6.25
C SER A 121 -1.21 -8.09 5.29
N ILE A 122 -1.96 -9.06 5.81
CA ILE A 122 -3.18 -9.61 5.20
C ILE A 122 -4.27 -9.61 6.27
N SER A 123 -5.43 -9.07 5.94
CA SER A 123 -6.63 -9.01 6.79
C SER A 123 -7.68 -9.98 6.26
N ASP A 124 -7.95 -11.07 6.97
CA ASP A 124 -9.05 -11.98 6.63
C ASP A 124 -10.36 -11.40 7.15
N ILE A 125 -11.22 -10.97 6.23
CA ILE A 125 -12.46 -10.25 6.57
C ILE A 125 -13.51 -11.14 7.25
N ALA A 126 -13.54 -12.44 6.92
CA ALA A 126 -14.51 -13.38 7.47
C ALA A 126 -14.10 -13.87 8.86
N ASN A 127 -12.81 -14.18 9.05
CA ASN A 127 -12.25 -14.59 10.33
C ASN A 127 -12.00 -13.41 11.28
N LYS A 128 -11.93 -12.18 10.74
CA LYS A 128 -11.73 -10.91 11.47
C LYS A 128 -10.38 -10.84 12.18
N GLU A 129 -9.33 -11.21 11.46
CA GLU A 129 -7.99 -11.33 11.98
C GLU A 129 -6.96 -10.83 10.95
N THR A 130 -5.96 -10.09 11.43
CA THR A 130 -4.92 -9.46 10.61
C THR A 130 -3.57 -10.09 10.92
N TYR A 131 -2.93 -10.63 9.89
CA TYR A 131 -1.59 -11.18 9.92
C TYR A 131 -0.61 -10.10 9.51
N THR A 132 0.49 -9.95 10.24
CA THR A 132 1.56 -8.99 9.95
C THR A 132 2.90 -9.71 9.81
N ASN A 133 3.76 -9.21 8.94
CA ASN A 133 5.19 -9.51 8.91
C ASN A 133 5.92 -8.18 8.70
N VAL A 134 6.77 -7.80 9.66
CA VAL A 134 7.59 -6.58 9.58
C VAL A 134 9.05 -6.98 9.58
N GLN A 135 9.82 -6.43 8.64
CA GLN A 135 11.22 -6.77 8.47
C GLN A 135 12.06 -5.50 8.34
N ILE A 136 13.24 -5.52 8.96
CA ILE A 136 14.33 -4.58 8.70
C ILE A 136 15.34 -5.30 7.79
N GLY A 137 15.84 -4.61 6.78
CA GLY A 137 16.62 -5.25 5.72
C GLY A 137 17.39 -4.26 4.88
N THR A 138 17.59 -4.60 3.61
CA THR A 138 18.24 -3.76 2.60
C THR A 138 17.31 -3.53 1.42
N LEU A 139 17.00 -2.27 1.12
CA LEU A 139 16.09 -1.83 0.06
C LEU A 139 16.86 -1.25 -1.13
N THR A 140 17.10 -2.09 -2.13
CA THR A 140 17.51 -1.62 -3.46
C THR A 140 16.32 -0.97 -4.17
N ALA A 141 16.56 0.16 -4.83
CA ALA A 141 15.56 0.85 -5.64
C ALA A 141 16.22 1.55 -6.84
N SER A 142 15.61 1.53 -8.03
CA SER A 142 16.04 2.41 -9.13
C SER A 142 15.63 3.87 -8.86
N ALA A 143 16.33 4.82 -9.49
CA ALA A 143 16.10 6.27 -9.34
C ALA A 143 15.37 6.89 -10.56
N ASP A 144 14.91 6.08 -11.50
CA ASP A 144 14.27 6.52 -12.76
C ASP A 144 12.95 5.80 -13.10
N HIS A 145 12.57 4.79 -12.31
CA HIS A 145 11.29 4.09 -12.35
C HIS A 145 11.10 3.25 -11.07
N LEU A 146 9.89 2.77 -10.81
CA LEU A 146 9.66 1.80 -9.74
C LEU A 146 10.34 0.48 -10.09
N ASP A 147 11.41 0.17 -9.38
CA ASP A 147 12.04 -1.15 -9.33
C ASP A 147 12.65 -1.33 -7.96
N LEU A 148 11.88 -1.92 -7.04
CA LEU A 148 12.25 -2.17 -5.65
C LEU A 148 12.61 -3.65 -5.46
N GLY A 149 13.73 -3.90 -4.80
CA GLY A 149 14.11 -5.20 -4.28
C GLY A 149 14.49 -5.08 -2.81
N PHE A 150 13.82 -5.82 -1.93
CA PHE A 150 14.05 -5.79 -0.49
C PHE A 150 14.58 -7.13 0.01
N GLN A 151 15.75 -7.11 0.64
CA GLN A 151 16.42 -8.31 1.14
C GLN A 151 16.47 -8.33 2.67
N TYR A 152 16.16 -9.46 3.28
CA TYR A 152 16.19 -9.64 4.73
C TYR A 152 16.53 -11.09 5.10
N PHE A 153 17.05 -11.28 6.32
CA PHE A 153 17.40 -12.60 6.84
C PHE A 153 16.30 -13.12 7.77
N THR A 154 16.00 -14.41 7.69
CA THR A 154 15.05 -15.08 8.59
C THR A 154 15.59 -16.45 9.02
N THR A 155 15.07 -16.98 10.12
CA THR A 155 15.34 -18.33 10.62
C THR A 155 14.16 -19.25 10.31
N ALA A 156 14.38 -20.57 10.21
CA ALA A 156 13.33 -21.52 9.80
C ALA A 156 12.05 -21.47 10.67
N CYS A 157 12.21 -21.08 11.93
CA CYS A 157 11.14 -20.53 12.78
C CYS A 157 11.41 -19.02 12.97
N GLU A 158 10.40 -18.17 12.76
CA GLU A 158 10.45 -16.73 13.12
C GLU A 158 10.27 -16.56 14.65
N THR A 159 11.05 -17.29 15.45
CA THR A 159 10.88 -17.35 16.91
C THR A 159 11.93 -16.52 17.67
N HIS A 160 11.51 -15.32 18.08
CA HIS A 160 11.90 -14.62 19.32
C HIS A 160 13.38 -14.27 19.62
N GLU A 161 14.39 -14.85 18.96
CA GLU A 161 15.81 -14.54 19.19
C GLU A 161 16.51 -14.01 17.93
N GLN A 162 15.93 -12.95 17.31
CA GLN A 162 16.73 -12.05 16.47
C GLN A 162 17.70 -11.26 17.36
N THR A 163 18.81 -11.88 17.75
CA THR A 163 19.99 -11.14 18.17
C THR A 163 20.55 -10.47 16.93
N LEU A 164 20.51 -9.13 16.85
CA LEU A 164 21.29 -8.41 15.84
C LEU A 164 22.75 -8.87 15.96
N LEU A 165 23.33 -9.28 14.84
CA LEU A 165 24.74 -9.03 14.61
C LEU A 165 24.90 -7.51 14.68
N THR A 166 25.39 -7.02 15.81
CA THR A 166 25.65 -5.59 16.01
C THR A 166 26.63 -5.13 14.94
N ALA A 167 26.23 -4.14 14.14
CA ALA A 167 27.04 -3.56 13.07
C ALA A 167 28.22 -2.69 13.60
N ASP A 168 28.81 -3.07 14.73
CA ASP A 168 30.05 -2.51 15.27
C ASP A 168 31.31 -3.21 14.73
N ASP A 169 31.15 -4.30 13.95
CA ASP A 169 32.22 -4.86 13.11
C ASP A 169 32.49 -3.96 11.90
N LYS A 170 33.24 -2.87 12.14
CA LYS A 170 33.64 -1.81 11.19
C LYS A 170 34.57 -2.27 10.04
N ASN A 171 34.53 -3.53 9.64
CA ASN A 171 35.46 -4.14 8.67
C ASN A 171 34.83 -5.10 7.64
N ILE A 172 33.51 -5.29 7.60
CA ILE A 172 32.90 -6.31 6.70
C ILE A 172 32.56 -5.78 5.28
N ILE A 173 32.49 -4.46 5.07
CA ILE A 173 32.33 -3.88 3.71
C ILE A 173 33.33 -2.73 3.48
N SER A 174 34.62 -3.06 3.34
CA SER A 174 35.65 -2.09 2.93
C SER A 174 36.75 -2.69 2.03
N GLU A 175 36.40 -3.50 1.03
CA GLU A 175 37.29 -3.75 -0.11
C GLU A 175 36.57 -3.61 -1.46
N LYS A 176 36.57 -2.38 -1.99
CA LYS A 176 36.63 -2.20 -3.45
C LYS A 176 38.03 -2.63 -3.90
N GLN A 177 38.19 -3.86 -4.37
CA GLN A 177 39.34 -4.19 -5.20
C GLN A 177 39.02 -3.85 -6.66
N ASP A 178 39.65 -2.80 -7.17
CA ASP A 178 39.64 -2.47 -8.60
C ASP A 178 40.30 -3.61 -9.40
N ILE A 179 39.50 -4.37 -10.16
CA ILE A 179 40.00 -5.40 -11.07
C ILE A 179 40.72 -4.73 -12.24
N THR A 180 42.01 -4.43 -12.03
CA THR A 180 42.90 -3.91 -13.05
C THR A 180 43.48 -5.08 -13.83
N MET A 181 43.02 -5.32 -15.06
CA MET A 181 43.64 -6.34 -15.91
C MET A 181 45.01 -5.87 -16.40
N THR A 182 46.08 -6.44 -15.85
CA THR A 182 47.44 -6.35 -16.40
C THR A 182 47.86 -7.68 -17.00
N THR A 183 48.01 -7.69 -18.33
CA THR A 183 48.65 -8.79 -19.06
C THR A 183 50.17 -8.62 -19.01
N GLU A 184 50.88 -9.52 -18.34
CA GLU A 184 52.30 -9.74 -18.60
C GLU A 184 52.61 -11.23 -18.82
N GLU A 185 53.26 -11.52 -19.93
CA GLU A 185 53.82 -12.83 -20.22
C GLU A 185 55.07 -13.07 -19.35
N THR A 186 55.27 -14.28 -18.86
CA THR A 186 56.66 -14.77 -18.68
C THR A 186 56.74 -16.28 -18.81
N GLN A 187 57.75 -16.73 -19.56
CA GLN A 187 58.00 -18.13 -19.88
C GLN A 187 58.66 -18.88 -18.71
N ALA A 188 58.31 -20.15 -18.52
CA ALA A 188 59.24 -21.14 -17.95
C ALA A 188 58.94 -22.59 -18.40
N THR A 189 59.80 -23.10 -19.27
CA THR A 189 60.26 -24.51 -19.38
C THR A 189 59.25 -25.67 -19.48
N VAL A 190 59.30 -26.35 -20.64
CA VAL A 190 58.72 -27.67 -20.92
C VAL A 190 59.66 -28.79 -20.45
N ASP A 191 59.12 -29.86 -19.86
CA ASP A 191 59.77 -31.18 -19.76
C ASP A 191 58.87 -32.26 -20.43
N PRO A 192 59.29 -32.95 -21.51
CA PRO A 192 58.38 -33.73 -22.35
C PRO A 192 58.66 -35.26 -22.39
N THR A 193 58.34 -36.03 -21.33
CA THR A 193 58.29 -37.51 -21.43
C THR A 193 57.22 -38.20 -20.58
N ASN A 194 56.02 -38.42 -21.13
CA ASN A 194 55.52 -39.80 -21.39
C ASN A 194 54.13 -39.80 -22.07
N TYR A 195 53.98 -40.66 -23.09
CA TYR A 195 52.70 -40.98 -23.73
C TYR A 195 52.14 -42.29 -23.15
N ASN A 196 50.82 -42.39 -22.95
CA ASN A 196 49.99 -43.38 -23.67
C ASN A 196 48.47 -43.33 -23.37
N SER A 197 47.71 -43.56 -24.44
CA SER A 197 46.35 -44.15 -24.52
C SER A 197 45.14 -43.55 -23.76
N LEU A 198 44.23 -43.00 -24.58
CA LEU A 198 42.76 -42.96 -24.45
C LEU A 198 42.14 -44.28 -23.93
N PRO A 199 40.95 -44.30 -23.26
CA PRO A 199 39.70 -43.76 -23.86
C PRO A 199 38.69 -43.06 -22.92
N CYS A 200 37.64 -42.52 -23.57
CA CYS A 200 36.44 -41.94 -22.97
C CYS A 200 35.70 -42.91 -22.02
N LEU A 201 35.46 -42.46 -20.79
CA LEU A 201 34.50 -43.04 -19.83
C LEU A 201 33.79 -41.90 -19.09
N MET A 202 32.48 -41.82 -19.22
CA MET A 202 31.59 -41.39 -18.12
C MET A 202 31.61 -42.55 -17.09
N PRO A 203 31.50 -42.35 -15.75
CA PRO A 203 30.43 -41.53 -15.17
C PRO A 203 30.73 -40.87 -13.77
N THR A 204 29.63 -40.46 -13.12
CA THR A 204 29.42 -40.30 -11.67
C THR A 204 29.97 -39.08 -10.92
N GLU A 205 29.15 -38.68 -9.95
CA GLU A 205 29.23 -37.56 -9.03
C GLU A 205 30.57 -37.44 -8.31
N THR A 206 31.03 -36.19 -8.12
CA THR A 206 31.88 -35.86 -6.97
C THR A 206 31.41 -34.53 -6.39
N THR A 207 31.03 -34.58 -5.12
CA THR A 207 30.76 -33.42 -4.28
C THR A 207 32.02 -32.55 -4.14
N GLN A 208 31.90 -31.24 -4.31
CA GLN A 208 32.95 -30.30 -3.93
C GLN A 208 32.50 -29.42 -2.75
N SER A 209 33.02 -29.82 -1.59
CA SER A 209 33.39 -29.00 -0.44
C SER A 209 32.84 -27.56 -0.37
N THR A 210 31.86 -27.36 0.51
CA THR A 210 31.68 -26.09 1.21
C THR A 210 32.90 -25.81 2.09
N ASN A 211 33.57 -24.67 1.90
CA ASN A 211 34.64 -24.23 2.81
C ASN A 211 34.01 -23.72 4.12
N THR A 212 33.95 -24.57 5.14
CA THR A 212 33.61 -24.17 6.50
C THR A 212 34.81 -23.51 7.19
N LEU A 213 34.75 -22.20 7.40
CA LEU A 213 35.64 -21.49 8.31
C LEU A 213 35.20 -21.75 9.76
N GLU A 214 35.68 -22.84 10.35
CA GLU A 214 35.52 -23.09 11.80
C GLU A 214 36.40 -22.12 12.61
N GLN A 215 35.80 -21.04 13.13
CA GLN A 215 36.39 -20.30 14.25
C GLN A 215 35.76 -20.77 15.57
N ASN A 216 36.60 -21.39 16.40
CA ASN A 216 36.19 -21.93 17.70
C ASN A 216 35.96 -20.82 18.74
N TYR A 217 34.70 -20.46 18.99
CA TYR A 217 34.29 -19.69 20.17
C TYR A 217 33.87 -20.62 21.31
N THR A 218 34.70 -20.72 22.36
CA THR A 218 34.39 -21.49 23.57
C THR A 218 33.81 -20.59 24.67
N GLY A 219 32.49 -20.63 24.87
CA GLY A 219 31.85 -20.02 26.05
C GLY A 219 30.35 -19.76 25.87
N TYR A 220 29.52 -20.43 26.66
CA TYR A 220 28.04 -20.40 26.61
C TYR A 220 27.43 -20.86 25.27
N GLY A 221 27.11 -22.16 25.19
CA GLY A 221 26.33 -22.70 24.09
C GLY A 221 24.84 -22.50 24.30
N MET A 222 24.17 -21.90 23.30
CA MET A 222 22.80 -22.25 22.95
C MET A 222 22.84 -22.87 21.56
N ASN A 223 22.34 -24.11 21.43
CA ASN A 223 22.23 -24.78 20.14
C ASN A 223 20.93 -24.34 19.47
N THR A 224 21.04 -23.54 18.42
CA THR A 224 19.97 -23.30 17.44
C THR A 224 20.52 -23.61 16.04
N GLU A 225 20.58 -24.90 15.69
CA GLU A 225 21.04 -25.40 14.37
C GLU A 225 20.01 -25.15 13.25
N GLU A 226 19.36 -23.99 13.23
CA GLU A 226 18.42 -23.61 12.17
C GLU A 226 19.11 -22.73 11.12
N PRO A 227 19.08 -23.08 9.83
CA PRO A 227 19.80 -22.33 8.81
C PRO A 227 19.17 -20.94 8.61
N ILE A 228 20.01 -19.90 8.70
CA ILE A 228 19.65 -18.55 8.30
C ILE A 228 19.37 -18.54 6.79
N GLN A 229 18.20 -18.05 6.40
CA GLN A 229 17.77 -17.93 5.01
C GLN A 229 17.72 -16.46 4.61
N LEU A 230 18.34 -16.13 3.48
CA LEU A 230 18.13 -14.85 2.80
C LEU A 230 16.81 -14.93 2.02
N ARG A 231 15.91 -13.98 2.25
CA ARG A 231 14.69 -13.79 1.46
C ARG A 231 14.78 -12.52 0.62
N SER A 232 13.93 -12.42 -0.39
CA SER A 232 13.81 -11.24 -1.23
C SER A 232 12.36 -11.02 -1.64
N ASP A 233 11.89 -9.79 -1.46
CA ASP A 233 10.61 -9.28 -1.93
C ASP A 233 10.85 -8.26 -3.06
N TYR A 234 9.91 -8.11 -4.00
CA TYR A 234 10.07 -7.29 -5.20
C TYR A 234 8.82 -6.46 -5.52
N TRP A 235 9.00 -5.22 -6.00
CA TRP A 235 7.92 -4.41 -6.57
C TRP A 235 8.43 -3.54 -7.71
N TYR A 236 7.99 -3.81 -8.94
CA TYR A 236 8.57 -3.18 -10.14
C TYR A 236 7.53 -2.84 -11.21
N THR A 237 7.84 -1.83 -12.04
CA THR A 237 7.14 -1.48 -13.27
C THR A 237 7.41 -2.54 -14.32
N LYS A 238 6.34 -3.11 -14.89
CA LYS A 238 6.42 -4.15 -15.91
C LYS A 238 7.00 -3.59 -17.21
N ALA A 239 7.63 -4.44 -18.02
CA ALA A 239 8.24 -4.04 -19.29
C ALA A 239 7.91 -5.03 -20.42
N ASN A 240 8.09 -4.57 -21.67
CA ASN A 240 8.05 -5.37 -22.89
C ASN A 240 9.11 -4.85 -23.90
N ASP A 241 9.21 -5.41 -25.10
CA ASP A 241 10.27 -5.01 -26.08
C ASP A 241 10.33 -3.48 -26.36
N PRO A 242 9.19 -2.74 -26.41
CA PRO A 242 9.19 -1.26 -26.43
C PRO A 242 9.77 -0.52 -25.21
N GLY A 243 9.83 -1.14 -24.03
CA GLY A 243 10.27 -0.50 -22.77
C GLY A 243 9.31 -0.73 -21.60
N LEU A 244 9.31 0.20 -20.63
CA LEU A 244 8.41 0.18 -19.48
C LEU A 244 6.94 0.35 -19.89
N LEU A 245 6.05 -0.38 -19.22
CA LEU A 245 4.59 -0.32 -19.38
C LEU A 245 3.99 0.69 -18.40
N PRO A 246 3.44 1.84 -18.85
CA PRO A 246 3.05 2.90 -17.94
C PRO A 246 1.96 2.52 -16.94
N PHE A 247 2.29 2.74 -15.67
CA PHE A 247 1.44 2.45 -14.50
C PHE A 247 0.91 1.00 -14.50
N GLN A 248 1.78 0.04 -14.84
CA GLN A 248 1.56 -1.40 -14.75
C GLN A 248 2.67 -2.04 -13.94
N TYR A 249 2.31 -2.75 -12.88
CA TYR A 249 3.26 -3.21 -11.87
C TYR A 249 3.12 -4.69 -11.57
N ARG A 250 4.19 -5.26 -11.01
CA ARG A 250 4.21 -6.56 -10.35
C ARG A 250 4.73 -6.38 -8.93
N LEU A 251 4.03 -6.95 -7.95
CA LEU A 251 4.44 -7.01 -6.55
C LEU A 251 4.52 -8.48 -6.14
N GLU A 252 5.62 -8.86 -5.49
CA GLU A 252 5.85 -10.18 -4.90
C GLU A 252 6.44 -10.03 -3.50
N VAL A 253 5.65 -10.31 -2.47
CA VAL A 253 6.07 -10.28 -1.06
C VAL A 253 5.79 -11.62 -0.38
N THR A 254 6.68 -12.01 0.52
CA THR A 254 6.57 -13.23 1.32
C THR A 254 6.94 -12.99 2.79
N GLY A 255 6.50 -13.88 3.67
CA GLY A 255 6.88 -13.90 5.08
C GLY A 255 6.23 -15.08 5.79
N ASN A 256 6.41 -15.15 7.10
CA ASN A 256 5.47 -15.89 7.95
C ASN A 256 4.71 -14.87 8.82
N SER A 257 3.52 -15.22 9.31
CA SER A 257 2.76 -14.32 10.17
C SER A 257 3.37 -14.23 11.58
N GLN A 258 3.39 -13.02 12.15
CA GLN A 258 3.76 -12.78 13.55
C GLN A 258 2.74 -13.36 14.56
N GLN A 259 1.51 -13.62 14.11
CA GLN A 259 0.37 -14.06 14.93
C GLN A 259 0.31 -15.58 15.06
N ASP A 260 0.48 -16.33 13.95
CA ASP A 260 0.30 -17.79 13.90
C ASP A 260 1.49 -18.56 13.29
N HIS A 261 2.56 -17.84 12.91
CA HIS A 261 3.75 -18.35 12.23
C HIS A 261 3.48 -19.13 10.93
N GLN A 262 2.28 -19.02 10.34
CA GLN A 262 1.99 -19.63 9.05
C GLN A 262 2.59 -18.81 7.89
N PRO A 263 2.97 -19.47 6.78
CA PRO A 263 3.40 -18.77 5.58
C PRO A 263 2.33 -17.82 5.06
N MET A 264 2.73 -16.60 4.71
CA MET A 264 1.91 -15.59 4.04
C MET A 264 2.63 -15.02 2.82
N SER A 265 1.88 -14.74 1.75
CA SER A 265 2.44 -14.14 0.54
C SER A 265 1.39 -13.40 -0.28
N LEU A 266 1.85 -12.43 -1.07
CA LEU A 266 1.05 -11.76 -2.09
C LEU A 266 1.91 -11.64 -3.35
N ALA A 267 1.42 -12.18 -4.46
CA ALA A 267 2.10 -12.12 -5.76
C ALA A 267 1.09 -11.68 -6.83
N VAL A 268 1.11 -10.40 -7.17
CA VAL A 268 0.03 -9.72 -7.92
C VAL A 268 0.53 -8.82 -9.02
N ASP A 269 -0.19 -8.85 -10.14
CA ASP A 269 -0.11 -7.88 -11.22
C ASP A 269 -1.15 -6.78 -10.98
N MET A 270 -0.77 -5.53 -11.23
CA MET A 270 -1.60 -4.34 -11.03
C MET A 270 -1.57 -3.47 -12.30
N ASP A 271 -2.72 -3.05 -12.82
CA ASP A 271 -2.82 -2.10 -13.93
C ASP A 271 -3.66 -0.88 -13.55
N CYS A 272 -3.04 0.30 -13.50
CA CYS A 272 -3.71 1.54 -13.12
C CYS A 272 -4.71 2.00 -14.20
N GLN A 273 -5.96 2.21 -13.79
CA GLN A 273 -7.10 2.53 -14.66
C GLN A 273 -7.45 4.02 -14.74
N LYS A 274 -6.75 4.87 -13.98
CA LYS A 274 -6.88 6.33 -14.01
C LYS A 274 -5.51 7.00 -13.97
N ARG A 275 -5.45 8.26 -14.40
CA ARG A 275 -4.25 9.08 -14.22
C ARG A 275 -3.86 9.18 -12.74
N PRO A 276 -2.58 9.43 -12.42
CA PRO A 276 -2.18 9.83 -11.07
C PRO A 276 -3.01 10.99 -10.52
N LEU A 277 -3.44 10.86 -9.27
CA LEU A 277 -3.93 11.94 -8.43
C LEU A 277 -2.70 12.62 -7.84
N ILE A 278 -2.52 13.89 -8.17
CA ILE A 278 -1.46 14.74 -7.63
C ILE A 278 -2.03 15.42 -6.39
N VAL A 279 -1.54 15.09 -5.20
CA VAL A 279 -2.18 15.48 -3.93
C VAL A 279 -2.05 16.99 -3.72
N GLY A 280 -3.11 17.65 -3.25
CA GLY A 280 -3.14 19.12 -3.17
C GLY A 280 -3.22 19.84 -4.54
N GLY A 281 -3.18 19.10 -5.65
CA GLY A 281 -3.23 19.62 -7.02
C GLY A 281 -1.87 19.95 -7.63
N ASP A 282 -0.85 20.25 -6.82
CA ASP A 282 0.56 20.48 -7.23
C ASP A 282 1.52 19.40 -6.72
N GLY A 283 1.06 18.49 -5.85
CA GLY A 283 1.82 17.38 -5.31
C GLY A 283 2.57 17.74 -4.04
N ILE A 284 2.42 18.97 -3.53
CA ILE A 284 3.14 19.46 -2.36
C ILE A 284 2.19 19.50 -1.16
N VAL A 285 2.58 18.81 -0.08
CA VAL A 285 1.83 18.76 1.17
C VAL A 285 2.71 19.23 2.32
N GLU A 286 2.23 20.21 3.07
CA GLU A 286 2.85 20.62 4.33
C GLU A 286 2.55 19.58 5.42
N LEU A 287 3.57 18.98 6.03
CA LEU A 287 3.42 17.98 7.08
C LEU A 287 4.03 18.45 8.40
N GLY A 288 3.14 18.85 9.32
CA GLY A 288 3.48 19.25 10.68
C GLY A 288 3.86 20.71 10.83
N LYS A 289 4.91 20.97 11.62
CA LYS A 289 5.38 22.31 11.96
C LYS A 289 6.59 22.70 11.09
N ASP A 290 6.88 24.00 11.07
CA ASP A 290 8.07 24.61 10.44
C ASP A 290 8.16 24.52 8.90
N ASN A 291 7.02 24.49 8.20
CA ASN A 291 6.91 24.54 6.72
C ASN A 291 7.67 23.41 6.01
N ARG A 292 7.80 22.24 6.64
CA ARG A 292 8.37 21.04 6.03
C ARG A 292 7.38 20.46 5.03
N ILE A 293 7.90 19.99 3.89
CA ILE A 293 7.06 19.57 2.77
C ILE A 293 7.33 18.13 2.35
N SER A 294 6.26 17.53 1.86
CA SER A 294 6.25 16.26 1.15
C SER A 294 5.87 16.49 -0.31
N TYR A 295 6.55 15.79 -1.20
CA TYR A 295 6.01 15.47 -2.52
C TYR A 295 5.13 14.22 -2.38
N TYR A 296 3.98 14.19 -3.04
CA TYR A 296 2.97 13.16 -2.84
C TYR A 296 2.04 12.99 -4.05
N TYR A 297 1.91 11.76 -4.56
CA TYR A 297 0.86 11.36 -5.48
C TYR A 297 0.24 10.00 -5.11
N SER A 298 -0.97 9.76 -5.61
CA SER A 298 -1.71 8.52 -5.47
C SER A 298 -2.11 7.93 -6.83
N LEU A 299 -2.07 6.60 -6.94
CA LEU A 299 -2.69 5.83 -8.01
C LEU A 299 -3.95 5.16 -7.46
N CYS A 300 -5.07 5.88 -7.52
CA CYS A 300 -6.28 5.58 -6.72
C CYS A 300 -7.08 4.35 -7.16
N LYS A 301 -6.76 3.77 -8.32
CA LYS A 301 -7.46 2.60 -8.87
C LYS A 301 -6.55 1.81 -9.80
N LEU A 302 -5.95 0.74 -9.28
CA LEU A 302 -5.38 -0.32 -10.11
C LEU A 302 -6.27 -1.55 -10.07
N GLU A 303 -6.48 -2.20 -11.22
CA GLU A 303 -7.12 -3.51 -11.27
C GLU A 303 -6.06 -4.58 -10.94
N VAL A 304 -6.42 -5.52 -10.06
CA VAL A 304 -5.48 -6.49 -9.47
C VAL A 304 -5.86 -7.90 -9.87
N THR A 305 -4.86 -8.69 -10.26
CA THR A 305 -4.96 -10.14 -10.44
C THR A 305 -3.71 -10.83 -9.91
N GLY A 306 -3.84 -12.00 -9.29
CA GLY A 306 -2.66 -12.75 -8.85
C GLY A 306 -3.00 -13.86 -7.86
N THR A 307 -2.11 -14.11 -6.92
CA THR A 307 -2.29 -15.10 -5.85
C THR A 307 -2.03 -14.50 -4.47
N ILE A 308 -2.84 -14.90 -3.50
CA ILE A 308 -2.62 -14.65 -2.08
C ILE A 308 -2.35 -15.97 -1.37
N THR A 309 -1.50 -15.96 -0.34
CA THR A 309 -1.41 -17.03 0.67
C THR A 309 -1.71 -16.44 2.03
N ALA A 310 -2.73 -16.95 2.70
CA ALA A 310 -3.13 -16.59 4.07
C ALA A 310 -3.37 -17.89 4.85
N HIS A 311 -2.89 -17.98 6.10
CA HIS A 311 -2.90 -19.23 6.90
C HIS A 311 -2.34 -20.47 6.15
N GLY A 312 -1.33 -20.30 5.28
CA GLY A 312 -0.83 -21.39 4.43
C GLY A 312 -1.81 -21.90 3.35
N ILE A 313 -2.97 -21.28 3.17
CA ILE A 313 -3.89 -21.53 2.05
C ILE A 313 -3.60 -20.54 0.93
N THR A 314 -3.18 -21.05 -0.23
CA THR A 314 -2.96 -20.24 -1.44
C THR A 314 -4.17 -20.31 -2.37
N GLU A 315 -4.66 -19.16 -2.84
CA GLU A 315 -5.62 -19.12 -3.95
C GLU A 315 -5.40 -17.93 -4.90
N ASN A 316 -6.02 -18.00 -6.08
CA ASN A 316 -6.05 -16.89 -7.02
C ASN A 316 -6.99 -15.80 -6.51
N VAL A 317 -6.59 -14.53 -6.67
CA VAL A 317 -7.36 -13.35 -6.29
C VAL A 317 -7.59 -12.41 -7.46
N ILE A 318 -8.70 -11.69 -7.41
CA ILE A 318 -8.96 -10.48 -8.18
C ILE A 318 -9.34 -9.36 -7.24
N GLY A 319 -9.20 -8.11 -7.67
CA GLY A 319 -9.63 -6.98 -6.85
C GLY A 319 -9.15 -5.66 -7.39
N PHE A 320 -8.89 -4.72 -6.49
CA PHE A 320 -8.23 -3.47 -6.81
C PHE A 320 -7.26 -3.06 -5.70
N SER A 321 -6.31 -2.20 -6.07
CA SER A 321 -5.38 -1.57 -5.13
C SER A 321 -5.35 -0.06 -5.28
N TRP A 322 -4.79 0.56 -4.25
CA TRP A 322 -4.43 1.97 -4.17
C TRP A 322 -2.95 2.04 -3.86
N ILE A 323 -2.17 2.77 -4.65
CA ILE A 323 -0.75 3.04 -4.39
C ILE A 323 -0.58 4.49 -3.98
N ASP A 324 0.24 4.74 -2.97
CA ASP A 324 0.78 6.05 -2.63
C ASP A 324 2.30 6.01 -2.74
N HIS A 325 2.89 7.08 -3.27
CA HIS A 325 4.33 7.32 -3.20
C HIS A 325 4.58 8.72 -2.66
N GLN A 326 5.39 8.80 -1.61
CA GLN A 326 5.53 10.00 -0.80
C GLN A 326 6.95 10.15 -0.25
N TRP A 327 7.57 11.32 -0.45
CA TRP A 327 8.93 11.63 -0.03
C TRP A 327 9.09 13.10 0.39
N GLY A 328 10.00 13.41 1.31
CA GLY A 328 10.16 14.80 1.78
C GLY A 328 11.11 14.99 2.96
N ASP A 329 11.07 16.20 3.55
CA ASP A 329 11.93 16.64 4.66
C ASP A 329 11.22 16.74 6.02
N PHE A 330 10.03 16.14 6.13
CA PHE A 330 9.10 16.26 7.25
C PHE A 330 9.41 15.37 8.47
N LEU A 331 10.62 14.82 8.58
CA LEU A 331 11.10 14.20 9.83
C LEU A 331 11.77 15.22 10.75
N ASN A 332 11.38 15.26 12.02
CA ASN A 332 12.16 15.97 13.03
C ASN A 332 13.55 15.32 13.17
N GLN A 333 14.57 16.16 13.05
CA GLN A 333 15.97 15.77 13.05
C GLN A 333 16.70 16.13 14.36
N ASN A 334 16.19 17.07 15.18
CA ASN A 334 16.85 17.56 16.40
C ASN A 334 15.89 18.48 17.22
N PRO A 335 15.80 18.35 18.57
CA PRO A 335 16.12 17.21 19.44
C PRO A 335 14.97 16.16 19.45
N PRO A 336 15.02 15.07 20.25
CA PRO A 336 13.94 14.06 20.30
C PRO A 336 12.54 14.62 20.61
N PRO A 337 11.45 13.95 20.16
CA PRO A 337 11.44 12.70 19.39
C PRO A 337 11.95 12.93 17.96
N TYR A 338 12.79 12.01 17.49
CA TYR A 338 13.17 11.96 16.07
C TYR A 338 12.01 11.36 15.27
N GLY A 339 11.95 11.64 13.97
CA GLY A 339 10.89 11.12 13.11
C GLY A 339 9.66 12.03 13.03
N LEU A 340 8.48 11.45 12.79
CA LEU A 340 7.25 12.21 12.59
C LEU A 340 6.77 12.85 13.90
N VAL A 341 6.61 14.18 13.89
CA VAL A 341 6.02 14.97 15.00
C VAL A 341 4.51 15.16 14.87
N VAL A 342 3.90 14.53 13.85
CA VAL A 342 2.46 14.48 13.64
C VAL A 342 1.94 13.05 13.76
N SER A 343 0.68 12.95 14.18
CA SER A 343 -0.16 11.78 14.00
C SER A 343 -1.31 12.17 13.07
N TYR A 344 -1.94 11.19 12.44
CA TYR A 344 -2.93 11.41 11.39
C TYR A 344 -3.98 10.31 11.36
N GLU A 345 -5.08 10.63 10.71
CA GLU A 345 -6.08 9.68 10.22
C GLU A 345 -6.18 9.89 8.71
N TRP A 346 -5.83 8.88 7.93
CA TRP A 346 -5.74 8.93 6.48
C TRP A 346 -6.79 7.99 5.84
N PHE A 347 -7.37 8.41 4.72
CA PHE A 347 -8.48 7.72 4.07
C PHE A 347 -8.26 7.64 2.55
N SER A 348 -8.00 6.44 2.05
CA SER A 348 -8.20 6.11 0.63
C SER A 348 -9.62 5.55 0.44
N ILE A 349 -10.43 6.17 -0.42
CA ILE A 349 -11.82 5.81 -0.61
C ILE A 349 -12.08 5.55 -2.08
N LYS A 350 -12.57 4.36 -2.41
CA LYS A 350 -13.06 4.01 -3.74
C LYS A 350 -14.58 3.81 -3.75
N LEU A 351 -15.27 4.64 -4.53
CA LEU A 351 -16.72 4.56 -4.71
C LEU A 351 -17.11 3.65 -5.89
N ASN A 352 -18.30 3.08 -5.78
CA ASN A 352 -18.89 2.16 -6.74
C ASN A 352 -19.32 2.83 -8.05
N ASP A 353 -19.48 4.15 -8.04
CA ASP A 353 -19.64 4.98 -9.24
C ASP A 353 -18.30 5.44 -9.84
N ASN A 354 -17.19 4.79 -9.45
CA ASN A 354 -15.85 4.97 -10.01
C ASN A 354 -15.28 6.39 -9.80
N ARG A 355 -15.68 7.04 -8.71
CA ARG A 355 -14.97 8.18 -8.11
C ARG A 355 -14.07 7.71 -6.98
N GLU A 356 -13.00 8.44 -6.73
CA GLU A 356 -12.07 8.18 -5.65
C GLU A 356 -11.87 9.44 -4.81
N ILE A 357 -11.70 9.27 -3.49
CA ILE A 357 -11.42 10.36 -2.55
C ILE A 357 -10.18 9.99 -1.75
N LEU A 358 -9.23 10.92 -1.69
CA LEU A 358 -8.15 10.95 -0.71
C LEU A 358 -8.45 12.07 0.29
N ALA A 359 -8.44 11.77 1.58
CA ALA A 359 -8.60 12.77 2.63
C ALA A 359 -7.79 12.36 3.87
N GLY A 360 -7.42 13.33 4.69
CA GLY A 360 -6.90 13.05 6.01
C GLY A 360 -6.99 14.24 6.95
N ASP A 361 -6.85 13.96 8.24
CA ASP A 361 -6.70 14.95 9.31
C ASP A 361 -5.34 14.73 10.01
N THR A 362 -4.79 15.80 10.57
CA THR A 362 -3.46 15.81 11.21
C THR A 362 -3.56 16.34 12.64
N TRP A 363 -2.80 15.76 13.56
CA TRP A 363 -2.67 16.18 14.95
C TRP A 363 -1.21 16.28 15.34
N ASP A 364 -0.89 17.22 16.22
CA ASP A 364 0.42 17.32 16.84
C ASP A 364 0.64 16.18 17.83
N GLN A 365 1.76 15.45 17.74
CA GLN A 365 2.04 14.32 18.65
C GLN A 365 2.37 14.76 20.09
N GLU A 366 2.87 15.99 20.30
CA GLU A 366 3.26 16.46 21.64
C GLU A 366 2.05 17.02 22.39
N THR A 367 1.20 17.82 21.74
CA THR A 367 0.02 18.45 22.37
C THR A 367 -1.27 17.64 22.22
N GLY A 368 -1.36 16.76 21.22
CA GLY A 368 -2.59 16.07 20.85
C GLY A 368 -3.64 16.98 20.18
N GLU A 369 -3.29 18.23 19.86
CA GLU A 369 -4.20 19.18 19.22
C GLU A 369 -4.27 18.93 17.71
N LYS A 370 -5.47 19.07 17.14
CA LYS A 370 -5.66 19.01 15.68
C LYS A 370 -4.99 20.20 15.01
N ILE A 371 -4.22 19.94 13.96
CA ILE A 371 -3.58 20.95 13.11
C ILE A 371 -4.54 21.29 11.96
N ASP A 372 -4.62 22.57 11.60
CA ASP A 372 -5.49 23.08 10.52
C ASP A 372 -5.00 22.68 9.10
N VAL A 373 -3.80 22.09 9.03
CA VAL A 373 -3.17 21.55 7.81
C VAL A 373 -3.44 20.06 7.72
N SER A 374 -4.26 19.69 6.74
CA SER A 374 -4.58 18.30 6.40
C SER A 374 -3.38 17.54 5.83
N PHE A 375 -3.25 16.26 6.18
CA PHE A 375 -2.27 15.32 5.61
C PHE A 375 -2.37 15.17 4.08
N SER A 376 -3.46 15.63 3.45
CA SER A 376 -3.66 15.61 2.00
C SER A 376 -3.87 17.02 1.39
N SER A 377 -3.49 18.09 2.10
CA SER A 377 -3.77 19.50 1.72
C SER A 377 -5.26 19.81 1.48
N GLY A 378 -6.18 18.98 2.01
CA GLY A 378 -7.62 19.07 1.79
C GLY A 378 -8.23 17.73 1.34
N LEU A 379 -9.55 17.71 1.07
CA LEU A 379 -10.21 16.55 0.48
C LEU A 379 -10.01 16.57 -1.04
N ASN A 380 -9.31 15.56 -1.56
CA ASN A 380 -9.00 15.40 -2.98
C ASN A 380 -10.01 14.41 -3.60
N LEU A 381 -10.96 14.92 -4.38
CA LEU A 381 -11.96 14.11 -5.11
C LEU A 381 -11.53 13.96 -6.58
N LEU A 382 -11.20 12.73 -6.99
CA LEU A 382 -10.93 12.37 -8.39
C LEU A 382 -12.20 11.80 -9.04
N ASP A 383 -12.79 12.56 -9.96
CA ASP A 383 -14.00 12.17 -10.67
C ASP A 383 -13.71 11.17 -11.81
N ASN A 384 -14.78 10.64 -12.40
CA ASN A 384 -14.78 9.62 -13.45
C ASN A 384 -14.03 10.02 -14.73
N ASP A 385 -14.10 11.28 -15.11
CA ASP A 385 -13.39 11.83 -16.28
C ASP A 385 -11.92 12.17 -15.98
N GLY A 386 -11.48 11.98 -14.73
CA GLY A 386 -10.14 12.35 -14.27
C GLY A 386 -10.03 13.81 -13.82
N THR A 387 -11.12 14.57 -13.71
CA THR A 387 -11.11 15.88 -13.04
C THR A 387 -10.76 15.69 -11.56
N LEU A 388 -9.81 16.48 -11.06
CA LEU A 388 -9.48 16.54 -9.64
C LEU A 388 -10.10 17.80 -9.04
N TYR A 389 -10.86 17.64 -7.96
CA TYR A 389 -11.36 18.71 -7.12
C TYR A 389 -10.62 18.68 -5.79
N LEU A 390 -9.96 19.77 -5.42
CA LEU A 390 -9.48 20.01 -4.06
C LEU A 390 -10.57 20.78 -3.30
N LEU A 391 -11.01 20.24 -2.16
CA LEU A 391 -12.11 20.76 -1.37
C LEU A 391 -11.63 21.03 0.06
N GLU A 392 -11.64 22.31 0.45
CA GLU A 392 -11.14 22.78 1.76
C GLU A 392 -12.24 22.75 2.85
N ASP A 393 -13.51 23.04 2.50
CA ASP A 393 -14.66 23.06 3.44
C ASP A 393 -15.25 21.64 3.63
N TYR A 394 -14.45 20.76 4.23
CA TYR A 394 -14.86 19.41 4.62
C TYR A 394 -14.66 19.14 6.11
N THR A 395 -15.32 18.11 6.61
CA THR A 395 -15.14 17.61 7.97
C THR A 395 -15.04 16.09 7.98
N ILE A 396 -14.17 15.56 8.84
CA ILE A 396 -14.13 14.16 9.24
C ILE A 396 -14.58 14.10 10.71
N GLU A 397 -15.71 13.45 10.97
CA GLU A 397 -16.34 13.34 12.30
C GLU A 397 -16.26 11.87 12.76
N PRO A 398 -15.44 11.54 13.79
CA PRO A 398 -15.52 10.26 14.48
C PRO A 398 -16.91 10.06 15.10
N ILE A 399 -17.61 8.98 14.70
CA ILE A 399 -18.95 8.62 15.17
C ILE A 399 -18.88 7.55 16.27
N SER A 400 -17.83 6.73 16.30
CA SER A 400 -17.59 5.74 17.34
C SER A 400 -16.10 5.43 17.46
N TYR A 401 -15.72 4.85 18.59
CA TYR A 401 -14.33 4.53 18.94
C TYR A 401 -14.17 3.03 19.24
N TRP A 402 -12.97 2.51 19.02
CA TRP A 402 -12.54 1.19 19.42
C TRP A 402 -11.41 1.31 20.45
N HIS A 403 -11.39 0.40 21.42
CA HIS A 403 -10.36 0.36 22.47
C HIS A 403 -9.46 -0.84 22.23
N ASP A 404 -8.19 -0.61 21.94
CA ASP A 404 -7.23 -1.70 21.93
C ASP A 404 -7.01 -2.21 23.36
N LEU A 405 -7.39 -3.45 23.62
CA LEU A 405 -7.26 -4.05 24.94
C LEU A 405 -5.79 -4.25 25.35
N LYS A 406 -4.86 -4.32 24.38
CA LYS A 406 -3.43 -4.55 24.62
C LYS A 406 -2.68 -3.26 24.98
N THR A 407 -2.76 -2.21 24.16
CA THR A 407 -2.10 -0.92 24.41
C THR A 407 -2.89 0.00 25.35
N ARG A 408 -4.21 -0.20 25.48
CA ARG A 408 -5.17 0.71 26.14
C ARG A 408 -5.43 2.03 25.39
N ASN A 409 -4.92 2.15 24.16
CA ASN A 409 -5.21 3.26 23.26
C ASN A 409 -6.65 3.22 22.77
N VAL A 410 -7.16 4.39 22.38
CA VAL A 410 -8.48 4.56 21.76
C VAL A 410 -8.29 5.04 20.34
N TYR A 411 -8.86 4.34 19.36
CA TYR A 411 -8.83 4.76 17.96
C TYR A 411 -10.25 5.11 17.52
N ALA A 412 -10.42 6.02 16.57
CA ALA A 412 -11.70 6.13 15.90
C ALA A 412 -11.99 4.82 15.16
N ALA A 413 -13.27 4.44 15.08
CA ALA A 413 -13.72 3.17 14.52
C ALA A 413 -14.95 3.31 13.62
N LYS A 414 -15.35 4.56 13.34
CA LYS A 414 -16.37 4.91 12.35
C LYS A 414 -16.30 6.40 12.12
N TRP A 415 -16.40 6.82 10.86
CA TRP A 415 -16.29 8.24 10.49
C TRP A 415 -17.46 8.67 9.65
N ARG A 416 -17.77 9.96 9.71
CA ARG A 416 -18.60 10.65 8.73
C ARG A 416 -17.74 11.70 8.05
N ILE A 417 -17.66 11.65 6.72
CA ILE A 417 -17.11 12.74 5.92
C ILE A 417 -18.26 13.55 5.35
N THR A 418 -18.24 14.87 5.57
CA THR A 418 -19.12 15.81 4.87
C THR A 418 -18.35 16.94 4.20
N GLU A 419 -18.82 17.36 3.03
CA GLU A 419 -18.29 18.50 2.28
C GLU A 419 -19.46 19.19 1.56
N SER A 420 -19.46 20.53 1.58
CA SER A 420 -20.63 21.34 1.20
C SER A 420 -20.84 21.49 -0.32
N SER A 421 -19.77 21.75 -1.08
CA SER A 421 -19.84 22.20 -2.48
C SER A 421 -20.20 21.08 -3.46
N GLN A 422 -19.73 19.86 -3.22
CA GLN A 422 -20.08 18.62 -3.92
C GLN A 422 -21.21 17.86 -3.20
N SER A 423 -21.70 18.40 -2.07
CA SER A 423 -22.75 17.79 -1.25
C SER A 423 -22.41 16.34 -0.88
N ILE A 424 -21.18 16.10 -0.43
CA ILE A 424 -20.69 14.80 0.04
C ILE A 424 -21.23 14.57 1.44
N LYS A 425 -21.79 13.39 1.67
CA LYS A 425 -22.14 12.88 3.00
C LYS A 425 -22.02 11.38 3.03
N ILE A 426 -20.85 10.88 3.41
CA ILE A 426 -20.53 9.45 3.47
C ILE A 426 -20.18 9.04 4.90
N ASN A 427 -20.48 7.81 5.26
CA ASN A 427 -19.98 7.18 6.48
C ASN A 427 -19.04 6.04 6.10
N ILE A 428 -17.94 5.95 6.82
CA ILE A 428 -16.88 4.94 6.67
C ILE A 428 -16.96 4.06 7.90
N THR A 429 -17.01 2.73 7.72
CA THR A 429 -17.11 1.76 8.82
C THR A 429 -16.14 0.62 8.55
N PRO A 430 -15.25 0.26 9.49
CA PRO A 430 -14.36 -0.89 9.36
C PRO A 430 -15.09 -2.19 9.03
N SER A 431 -14.43 -3.04 8.24
CA SER A 431 -14.91 -4.41 7.98
C SER A 431 -14.98 -5.22 9.29
N TYR A 432 -14.00 -5.00 10.18
CA TYR A 432 -13.98 -5.42 11.59
C TYR A 432 -13.05 -4.49 12.40
N GLU A 433 -13.12 -4.61 13.73
CA GLU A 433 -12.55 -3.61 14.64
C GLU A 433 -11.04 -3.72 14.86
N ASP A 434 -10.49 -4.91 15.12
CA ASP A 434 -9.05 -5.09 15.41
C ASP A 434 -8.25 -5.37 14.12
N GLN A 435 -8.00 -4.31 13.34
CA GLN A 435 -7.07 -4.30 12.20
C GLN A 435 -5.76 -3.58 12.58
N MET A 436 -5.27 -3.83 13.81
CA MET A 436 -4.09 -3.18 14.37
C MET A 436 -2.79 -3.79 13.81
N MET A 437 -1.86 -2.95 13.36
CA MET A 437 -0.51 -3.37 13.00
C MET A 437 0.30 -3.62 14.28
N ARG A 438 0.44 -4.90 14.65
CA ARG A 438 1.12 -5.37 15.87
C ARG A 438 2.66 -5.34 15.74
N ILE A 439 3.21 -4.20 15.30
CA ILE A 439 4.62 -4.04 14.92
C ILE A 439 5.55 -4.32 16.11
N GLY A 440 6.38 -5.35 15.97
CA GLY A 440 7.43 -5.69 16.94
C GLY A 440 6.90 -6.12 18.32
N ASP A 441 5.66 -6.61 18.39
CA ASP A 441 5.12 -7.27 19.59
C ASP A 441 5.88 -8.57 19.93
N ASP A 442 6.48 -9.20 18.93
CA ASP A 442 7.39 -10.36 18.98
C ASP A 442 8.88 -9.96 18.90
N ASN A 443 9.17 -8.72 18.47
CA ASN A 443 10.51 -8.20 18.26
C ASN A 443 10.67 -6.78 18.86
N PRO A 444 11.09 -6.67 20.14
CA PRO A 444 11.22 -5.40 20.86
C PRO A 444 12.23 -4.41 20.24
N LEU A 445 13.15 -4.89 19.41
CA LEU A 445 14.11 -4.06 18.69
C LEU A 445 13.46 -3.41 17.46
N ILE A 446 12.73 -4.19 16.63
CA ILE A 446 11.95 -3.62 15.52
C ILE A 446 11.00 -2.56 16.08
N ARG A 447 10.30 -2.87 17.18
CA ARG A 447 9.45 -1.88 17.86
C ARG A 447 10.19 -0.60 18.23
N GLN A 448 11.37 -0.68 18.86
CA GLN A 448 12.19 0.50 19.18
C GLN A 448 12.59 1.30 17.94
N ILE A 449 12.94 0.62 16.83
CA ILE A 449 13.30 1.29 15.57
C ILE A 449 12.09 2.01 14.97
N VAL A 450 10.91 1.39 14.93
CA VAL A 450 9.71 2.02 14.35
C VAL A 450 9.19 3.15 15.24
N GLU A 451 9.19 3.02 16.57
CA GLU A 451 8.84 4.13 17.49
C GLU A 451 9.75 5.36 17.35
N LEU A 452 10.99 5.21 16.86
CA LEU A 452 11.91 6.33 16.60
C LEU A 452 11.69 7.04 15.25
N ILE A 453 10.78 6.53 14.43
CA ILE A 453 10.53 6.98 13.06
C ILE A 453 9.07 7.41 12.91
N ILE A 454 8.17 6.57 13.41
CA ILE A 454 6.73 6.73 13.51
C ILE A 454 6.37 6.57 15.00
N PRO A 455 6.53 7.61 15.83
CA PRO A 455 6.14 7.55 17.24
C PRO A 455 4.65 7.19 17.38
N GLY A 456 4.34 6.27 18.29
CA GLY A 456 3.03 5.62 18.35
C GLY A 456 2.88 4.43 17.38
N SER A 457 4.00 3.75 17.06
CA SER A 457 4.17 2.80 15.95
C SER A 457 3.17 1.64 15.81
N CYS A 458 2.36 1.36 16.83
CA CYS A 458 1.17 0.52 16.69
C CYS A 458 0.03 1.37 16.09
N PHE A 459 0.01 1.45 14.76
CA PHE A 459 -1.05 2.11 14.00
C PHE A 459 -2.10 1.12 13.51
N TRP A 460 -3.34 1.60 13.39
CA TRP A 460 -4.46 0.81 12.86
C TRP A 460 -4.47 0.93 11.33
N GLU A 461 -4.53 -0.18 10.60
CA GLU A 461 -4.35 -0.19 9.14
C GLU A 461 -5.35 -1.15 8.50
N GLY A 462 -6.53 -0.63 8.16
CA GLY A 462 -7.72 -1.47 8.03
C GLY A 462 -8.67 -1.13 6.89
N THR A 463 -9.19 -2.21 6.30
CA THR A 463 -10.29 -2.17 5.34
C THR A 463 -11.58 -1.65 5.98
N CYS A 464 -12.30 -0.85 5.20
CA CYS A 464 -13.55 -0.23 5.54
C CYS A 464 -14.57 -0.35 4.38
N ILE A 465 -15.85 -0.21 4.74
CA ILE A 465 -16.98 -0.11 3.82
C ILE A 465 -17.52 1.32 3.88
N VAL A 466 -17.85 1.87 2.73
CA VAL A 466 -18.35 3.25 2.58
C VAL A 466 -19.82 3.22 2.16
N SER A 467 -20.63 4.08 2.78
CA SER A 467 -22.05 4.25 2.42
C SER A 467 -22.54 5.68 2.68
N GLY A 468 -23.32 6.23 1.75
CA GLY A 468 -23.90 7.55 1.92
C GLY A 468 -24.44 8.14 0.64
N THR A 469 -24.25 9.45 0.46
CA THR A 469 -24.70 10.19 -0.72
C THR A 469 -23.68 11.22 -1.18
N ILE A 470 -23.61 11.47 -2.48
CA ILE A 470 -22.98 12.66 -3.06
C ILE A 470 -23.97 13.30 -4.02
N ASN A 471 -24.16 14.62 -3.96
CA ASN A 471 -25.21 15.33 -4.70
C ASN A 471 -26.63 14.71 -4.49
N GLY A 472 -26.88 14.14 -3.31
CA GLY A 472 -28.12 13.44 -2.95
C GLY A 472 -28.31 12.05 -3.61
N VAL A 473 -27.40 11.60 -4.47
CA VAL A 473 -27.40 10.26 -5.08
C VAL A 473 -26.70 9.29 -4.15
N THR A 474 -27.31 8.12 -3.89
CA THR A 474 -26.71 7.09 -3.04
C THR A 474 -25.44 6.52 -3.66
N VAL A 475 -24.36 6.51 -2.87
CA VAL A 475 -23.08 5.87 -3.20
C VAL A 475 -22.75 4.78 -2.19
N GLN A 476 -22.02 3.77 -2.65
CA GLN A 476 -21.39 2.76 -1.80
C GLN A 476 -19.91 2.67 -2.20
N GLY A 477 -19.09 2.06 -1.37
CA GLY A 477 -17.69 1.91 -1.69
C GLY A 477 -16.94 1.04 -0.69
N LYS A 478 -15.63 1.01 -0.90
CA LYS A 478 -14.63 0.39 -0.06
C LYS A 478 -13.60 1.48 0.26
N ALA A 479 -12.93 1.35 1.38
CA ALA A 479 -11.87 2.27 1.77
C ALA A 479 -10.79 1.52 2.54
N TYR A 480 -9.58 2.06 2.52
CA TYR A 480 -8.55 1.73 3.48
C TYR A 480 -8.29 2.96 4.35
N VAL A 481 -8.07 2.72 5.63
CA VAL A 481 -7.89 3.80 6.62
C VAL A 481 -6.69 3.47 7.50
N GLU A 482 -5.80 4.46 7.63
CA GLU A 482 -4.59 4.40 8.45
C GLU A 482 -4.76 5.36 9.64
N LEU A 483 -4.58 4.88 10.87
CA LEU A 483 -4.71 5.67 12.10
C LEU A 483 -3.43 5.57 12.93
N THR A 484 -2.60 6.60 12.86
CA THR A 484 -1.52 6.82 13.84
C THR A 484 -2.01 7.64 15.04
N HIS A 485 -3.08 8.44 14.86
CA HIS A 485 -3.71 9.18 15.94
C HIS A 485 -4.51 8.28 16.89
N HIS A 486 -4.46 8.59 18.19
CA HIS A 486 -5.26 7.93 19.22
C HIS A 486 -5.80 8.96 20.23
N TYR A 487 -7.02 8.71 20.72
CA TYR A 487 -7.80 9.61 21.55
C TYR A 487 -7.57 9.35 23.05
N ASN A 488 -7.66 10.40 23.85
CA ASN A 488 -7.66 10.27 25.30
C ASN A 488 -8.96 9.61 25.80
N ASN A 489 -8.84 8.70 26.77
CA ASN A 489 -9.97 7.90 27.31
C ASN A 489 -11.17 8.74 27.84
N GLU A 490 -10.96 10.02 28.18
CA GLU A 490 -12.03 10.91 28.67
C GLU A 490 -13.09 11.26 27.60
N TYR A 491 -12.81 11.07 26.31
CA TYR A 491 -13.76 11.34 25.22
C TYR A 491 -14.74 10.18 24.92
N THR A 492 -14.58 9.02 25.56
CA THR A 492 -15.30 7.78 25.21
C THR A 492 -16.44 7.38 26.14
N LEU A 493 -16.75 8.21 27.15
CA LEU A 493 -17.79 7.94 28.14
C LEU A 493 -19.01 8.86 27.97
N ASN A 494 -19.75 8.71 26.86
CA ASN A 494 -21.12 9.21 26.68
C ASN A 494 -21.96 8.29 25.78
#